data_AF-A0ABD4HM06-F1
#
_entry.id   AF-A0ABD4HM06-F1
#
_cell.length_a   1.000
_cell.length_b   1.000
_cell.length_c   1.000
_cell.angle_alpha   90.00
_cell.angle_beta   90.00
_cell.angle_gamma   90.00
#
_symmetry.space_group_name_H-M   'P 1'
#
loop_
_entity.id
_entity.type
_entity.pdbx_description
1 polymer ?
#
loop_
_entity_poly.entity_id
_entity_poly.type
_entity_poly.pdbx_seq_one_letter_code
_entity_poly.pdbx_strand_id
1 'polypeptide(L)'
;MLPFSIIGLLLPECVWRLKNDSLINLGISFIGTLRFRGFLKQSESTPTENLSLVQAILEHSKTAENKTISRFNRAIHKSVLELTNEQLRLFIKVPKEAQAQKILKEHEEQIKEHVASLYPAYLISTFERKKFGLWLIGTKRN
;
A
#
# COMPACT_ATOMS: atom_id res chain seq x y z
N MET A 1 -8.06 -41.39 -17.91
CA MET A 1 -6.91 -40.70 -18.53
C MET A 1 -7.47 -39.58 -19.39
N LEU A 2 -7.47 -38.33 -18.91
CA LEU A 2 -7.90 -37.18 -19.73
C LEU A 2 -6.91 -37.06 -20.91
N PRO A 3 -7.37 -37.11 -22.17
CA PRO A 3 -6.47 -37.07 -23.30
C PRO A 3 -5.75 -35.73 -23.33
N PHE A 4 -4.42 -35.75 -23.46
CA PHE A 4 -3.56 -34.56 -23.55
C PHE A 4 -4.04 -33.54 -24.60
N SER A 5 -4.78 -33.99 -25.62
CA SER A 5 -5.42 -33.15 -26.63
C SER A 5 -6.44 -32.14 -26.08
N ILE A 6 -7.19 -32.48 -25.01
CA ILE A 6 -8.16 -31.55 -24.40
C ILE A 6 -7.44 -30.44 -23.63
N ILE A 7 -6.31 -30.76 -22.98
CA ILE A 7 -5.49 -29.77 -22.26
C ILE A 7 -4.89 -28.75 -23.24
N GLY A 8 -4.45 -29.21 -24.42
CA GLY A 8 -3.92 -28.34 -25.48
C GLY A 8 -4.93 -27.31 -26.00
N LEU A 9 -6.22 -27.66 -26.06
CA LEU A 9 -7.31 -26.75 -26.46
C LEU A 9 -7.76 -25.83 -25.34
N LEU A 10 -7.65 -26.25 -24.08
CA LEU A 10 -8.03 -25.44 -22.92
C LEU A 10 -6.99 -24.34 -22.60
N LEU A 11 -5.71 -24.57 -22.89
CA LEU A 11 -4.63 -23.62 -22.59
C LEU A 11 -4.78 -22.25 -23.27
N PRO A 12 -5.06 -22.14 -24.58
CA PRO A 12 -5.30 -20.86 -25.25
C PRO A 12 -6.50 -20.12 -24.64
N GLU A 13 -7.61 -20.82 -24.38
CA GLU A 13 -8.82 -20.26 -23.78
C GLU A 13 -8.55 -19.76 -22.36
N CYS A 14 -7.76 -20.51 -21.58
CA CYS A 14 -7.34 -20.14 -20.24
C CYS A 14 -6.43 -18.91 -20.27
N VAL A 15 -5.46 -18.84 -21.19
CA VAL A 15 -4.57 -17.68 -21.35
C VAL A 15 -5.35 -16.47 -21.83
N TRP A 16 -6.28 -16.64 -22.76
CA TRP A 16 -7.14 -15.57 -23.25
C TRP A 16 -8.03 -15.04 -22.13
N ARG A 17 -8.69 -15.92 -21.36
CA ARG A 17 -9.42 -15.53 -20.14
C ARG A 17 -8.51 -14.89 -19.11
N LEU A 18 -7.30 -15.39 -18.85
CA LEU A 18 -6.39 -14.76 -17.89
C LEU A 18 -5.96 -13.35 -18.32
N LYS A 19 -5.79 -13.12 -19.64
CA LYS A 19 -5.40 -11.83 -20.22
C LYS A 19 -6.56 -10.84 -20.32
N ASN A 20 -7.76 -11.32 -20.65
CA ASN A 20 -8.96 -10.48 -20.76
C ASN A 20 -9.66 -10.27 -19.42
N ASP A 21 -9.68 -11.29 -18.55
CA ASP A 21 -10.22 -11.17 -17.20
C ASP A 21 -9.26 -10.35 -16.34
N SER A 22 -9.84 -9.68 -15.34
CA SER A 22 -9.11 -8.85 -14.37
C SER A 22 -8.07 -9.62 -13.52
N LEU A 23 -7.71 -10.87 -13.85
CA LEU A 23 -6.79 -11.71 -13.09
C LEU A 23 -5.33 -11.23 -13.16
N ILE A 24 -4.85 -10.77 -14.32
CA ILE A 24 -3.53 -10.10 -14.41
C ILE A 24 -3.54 -8.82 -13.57
N ASN A 25 -4.62 -8.05 -13.70
CA ASN A 25 -4.84 -6.84 -12.92
C ASN A 25 -4.87 -7.12 -11.42
N LEU A 26 -5.46 -8.23 -10.99
CA LEU A 26 -5.50 -8.70 -9.60
C LEU A 26 -4.10 -9.08 -9.10
N GLY A 27 -3.30 -9.79 -9.92
CA GLY A 27 -1.91 -10.09 -9.61
C GLY A 27 -1.05 -8.83 -9.43
N ILE A 28 -1.16 -7.88 -10.36
CA ILE A 28 -0.43 -6.60 -10.29
C ILE A 28 -0.91 -5.77 -9.09
N SER A 29 -2.21 -5.75 -8.82
CA SER A 29 -2.81 -5.11 -7.64
C SER A 29 -2.26 -5.69 -6.33
N PHE A 30 -2.14 -7.01 -6.25
CA PHE A 30 -1.61 -7.70 -5.08
C PHE A 30 -0.13 -7.39 -4.86
N ILE A 31 0.72 -7.52 -5.90
CA ILE A 31 2.14 -7.17 -5.83
C ILE A 31 2.32 -5.69 -5.47
N GLY A 32 1.55 -4.81 -6.13
CA GLY A 32 1.58 -3.38 -5.88
C GLY A 32 1.19 -3.04 -4.45
N THR A 33 0.17 -3.71 -3.91
CA THR A 33 -0.24 -3.58 -2.50
C THR A 33 0.89 -3.95 -1.55
N LEU A 34 1.62 -5.06 -1.80
CA LEU A 34 2.74 -5.48 -0.95
C LEU A 34 3.90 -4.48 -1.01
N ARG A 35 4.28 -4.04 -2.21
CA ARG A 35 5.34 -3.04 -2.41
C ARG A 35 5.00 -1.72 -1.73
N PHE A 36 3.75 -1.28 -1.86
CA PHE A 36 3.23 -0.07 -1.23
C PHE A 36 3.28 -0.12 0.30
N ARG A 37 2.87 -1.25 0.89
CA ARG A 37 2.95 -1.46 2.35
C ARG A 37 4.39 -1.42 2.84
N GLY A 38 5.34 -1.94 2.07
CA GLY A 38 6.77 -1.87 2.37
C GLY A 38 7.29 -0.43 2.35
N PHE A 39 6.97 0.32 1.29
CA PHE A 39 7.37 1.73 1.14
C PHE A 39 6.88 2.62 2.29
N LEU A 40 5.65 2.42 2.73
CA LEU A 40 5.05 3.22 3.79
C LEU A 40 5.37 2.77 5.22
N LYS A 41 6.01 1.62 5.41
CA LYS A 41 6.31 1.13 6.75
C LYS A 41 7.47 1.96 7.32
N GLN A 42 7.23 2.67 8.42
CA GLN A 42 8.28 3.35 9.17
C GLN A 42 9.03 2.32 10.02
N SER A 43 10.36 2.26 9.90
CA SER A 43 11.24 1.45 10.74
C SER A 43 11.87 2.29 11.84
N GLU A 44 11.76 1.87 13.09
CA GLU A 44 12.56 2.43 14.18
C GLU A 44 13.90 1.72 14.27
N SER A 45 14.99 2.48 14.18
CA SER A 45 16.32 2.02 14.55
C SER A 45 16.36 1.89 16.08
N THR A 46 16.47 0.69 16.63
CA THR A 46 16.68 0.49 18.07
C THR A 46 18.18 0.56 18.37
N PRO A 47 18.70 1.56 19.10
CA PRO A 47 20.00 1.46 19.74
C PRO A 47 19.79 0.82 21.11
N THR A 48 20.13 -0.45 21.23
CA THR A 48 20.09 -1.23 22.46
C THR A 48 21.33 -0.95 23.30
N GLU A 49 21.37 0.07 24.18
CA GLU A 49 22.39 0.13 25.25
C GLU A 49 21.89 0.87 26.52
N ASN A 50 21.91 0.12 27.65
CA ASN A 50 22.03 0.44 29.09
C ASN A 50 21.53 1.79 29.61
N LEU A 51 20.59 1.77 30.57
CA LEU A 51 19.75 2.93 30.90
C LEU A 51 19.91 3.50 32.33
N SER A 52 20.21 4.81 32.41
CA SER A 52 20.14 5.68 33.59
C SER A 52 18.76 6.39 33.75
N LEU A 53 18.50 7.10 34.85
CA LEU A 53 17.20 7.76 35.12
C LEU A 53 16.79 8.84 34.08
N VAL A 54 17.75 9.58 33.51
CA VAL A 54 17.50 10.52 32.38
C VAL A 54 17.01 9.77 31.15
N GLN A 55 17.48 8.55 31.03
CA GLN A 55 17.35 7.71 29.87
C GLN A 55 16.05 6.88 30.01
N ALA A 56 15.50 6.72 31.22
CA ALA A 56 14.13 6.23 31.50
C ALA A 56 13.02 7.19 31.02
N ILE A 57 13.23 8.51 31.14
CA ILE A 57 12.33 9.53 30.57
C ILE A 57 12.40 9.49 29.03
N LEU A 58 13.61 9.38 28.48
CA LEU A 58 13.83 9.16 27.04
C LEU A 58 13.25 7.83 26.56
N GLU A 59 13.30 6.76 27.35
CA GLU A 59 12.65 5.50 27.03
C GLU A 59 11.14 5.61 27.06
N HIS A 60 10.57 6.38 27.99
CA HIS A 60 9.13 6.57 28.05
C HIS A 60 8.62 7.36 26.83
N SER A 61 9.38 8.37 26.38
CA SER A 61 9.09 9.10 25.14
C SER A 61 9.32 8.23 23.89
N LYS A 62 10.43 7.47 23.82
CA LYS A 62 10.70 6.50 22.75
C LYS A 62 9.65 5.39 22.70
N THR A 63 9.16 4.93 23.84
CA THR A 63 8.10 3.91 23.93
C THR A 63 6.76 4.47 23.44
N ALA A 64 6.48 5.75 23.70
CA ALA A 64 5.29 6.41 23.17
C ALA A 64 5.41 6.64 21.64
N GLU A 65 6.59 7.05 21.15
CA GLU A 65 6.88 7.16 19.71
C GLU A 65 6.76 5.81 18.99
N ASN A 66 7.30 4.74 19.59
CA ASN A 66 7.18 3.37 19.09
C ASN A 66 5.74 2.89 19.02
N LYS A 67 4.92 3.24 20.03
CA LYS A 67 3.48 2.99 19.97
C LYS A 67 2.83 3.74 18.81
N THR A 68 3.14 5.01 18.60
CA THR A 68 2.61 5.81 17.47
C THR A 68 3.02 5.23 16.11
N ILE A 69 4.29 4.87 15.93
CA ILE A 69 4.82 4.26 14.70
C ILE A 69 4.20 2.89 14.45
N SER A 70 4.08 2.06 15.49
CA SER A 70 3.40 0.76 15.41
C SER A 70 1.93 0.91 14.98
N ARG A 71 1.22 1.93 15.51
CA ARG A 71 -0.17 2.22 15.16
C ARG A 71 -0.32 2.73 13.73
N PHE A 72 0.61 3.58 13.28
CA PHE A 72 0.71 3.99 11.88
C PHE A 72 0.93 2.78 10.96
N ASN A 73 1.95 1.98 11.22
CA ASN A 73 2.26 0.76 10.46
C ASN A 73 1.07 -0.21 10.40
N ARG A 74 0.34 -0.40 11.51
CA ARG A 74 -0.88 -1.22 11.55
C ARG A 74 -1.98 -0.68 10.63
N ALA A 75 -2.08 0.64 10.46
CA ALA A 75 -3.01 1.24 9.51
C ALA A 75 -2.56 1.00 8.06
N ILE A 76 -1.26 1.17 7.79
CA ILE A 76 -0.66 0.92 6.47
C ILE A 76 -0.83 -0.54 6.02
N HIS A 77 -0.75 -1.51 6.93
CA HIS A 77 -1.02 -2.92 6.61
C HIS A 77 -2.42 -3.18 6.05
N LYS A 78 -3.38 -2.27 6.26
CA LYS A 78 -4.74 -2.36 5.73
C LYS A 78 -4.93 -1.61 4.42
N SER A 79 -3.87 -1.00 3.88
CA SER A 79 -3.89 -0.35 2.58
C SER A 79 -4.02 -1.39 1.46
N VAL A 80 -4.74 -1.01 0.40
CA VAL A 80 -5.02 -1.86 -0.75
C VAL A 80 -4.86 -1.03 -2.01
N LEU A 81 -4.11 -1.55 -2.97
CA LEU A 81 -4.04 -1.02 -4.32
C LEU A 81 -4.90 -1.91 -5.22
N GLU A 82 -5.83 -1.31 -5.93
CA GLU A 82 -6.62 -1.93 -6.97
C GLU A 82 -6.23 -1.28 -8.31
N LEU A 83 -5.85 -2.11 -9.26
CA LEU A 83 -5.53 -1.73 -10.62
C LEU A 83 -6.56 -2.37 -11.54
N THR A 84 -7.14 -1.58 -12.42
CA THR A 84 -8.05 -2.03 -13.47
C THR A 84 -7.56 -1.48 -14.81
N ASN A 85 -8.13 -1.96 -15.93
CA ASN A 85 -7.73 -1.49 -17.26
C ASN A 85 -8.01 0.01 -17.50
N GLU A 86 -8.87 0.63 -16.69
CA GLU A 86 -9.28 2.02 -16.83
C GLU A 86 -8.79 2.89 -15.67
N GLN A 87 -8.69 2.32 -14.48
CA GLN A 87 -8.47 3.09 -13.25
C GLN A 87 -7.52 2.37 -12.28
N LEU A 88 -6.75 3.18 -11.57
CA LEU A 88 -5.96 2.81 -10.40
C LEU A 88 -6.66 3.39 -9.17
N ARG A 89 -6.83 2.60 -8.11
CA ARG A 89 -7.41 3.05 -6.84
C ARG A 89 -6.52 2.59 -5.70
N LEU A 90 -5.93 3.52 -4.99
CA LEU A 90 -5.19 3.24 -3.77
C LEU A 90 -6.04 3.66 -2.57
N PHE A 91 -6.32 2.69 -1.72
CA PHE A 91 -6.94 2.89 -0.43
C PHE A 91 -5.88 2.84 0.67
N ILE A 92 -5.88 3.86 1.54
CA ILE A 92 -5.06 3.90 2.75
C ILE A 92 -6.00 4.06 3.95
N LYS A 93 -5.87 3.17 4.94
CA LYS A 93 -6.63 3.31 6.18
C LYS A 93 -6.07 4.48 6.99
N VAL A 94 -6.93 5.45 7.32
CA VAL A 94 -6.52 6.56 8.20
C VAL A 94 -6.30 6.04 9.63
N PRO A 95 -5.13 6.30 10.26
CA PRO A 95 -4.88 5.97 11.66
C PRO A 95 -5.88 6.63 12.60
N LYS A 96 -6.15 6.02 13.77
CA LYS A 96 -7.07 6.61 14.75
C LYS A 96 -6.42 7.75 15.54
N GLU A 97 -5.13 7.64 15.83
CA GLU A 97 -4.38 8.59 16.66
C GLU A 97 -3.94 9.82 15.87
N ALA A 98 -4.00 11.01 16.49
CA ALA A 98 -3.73 12.29 15.82
C ALA A 98 -2.27 12.41 15.33
N GLN A 99 -1.30 11.92 16.12
CA GLN A 99 0.10 11.92 15.72
C GLN A 99 0.33 11.02 14.49
N ALA A 100 -0.23 9.81 14.48
CA ALA A 100 -0.16 8.92 13.32
C ALA A 100 -0.89 9.48 12.08
N GLN A 101 -1.98 10.25 12.27
CA GLN A 101 -2.62 10.98 11.16
C GLN A 101 -1.74 12.10 10.61
N LYS A 102 -0.97 12.79 11.46
CA LYS A 102 -0.03 13.83 11.04
C LYS A 102 1.08 13.23 10.17
N ILE A 103 1.65 12.11 10.58
CA ILE A 103 2.63 11.34 9.80
C ILE A 103 2.06 10.99 8.43
N LEU A 104 0.83 10.45 8.36
CA LEU A 104 0.21 10.14 7.07
C LEU A 104 0.11 11.39 6.18
N LYS A 105 -0.33 12.51 6.74
CA LYS A 105 -0.51 13.78 6.01
C LYS A 105 0.80 14.32 5.45
N GLU A 106 1.89 14.22 6.22
CA GLU A 106 3.23 14.63 5.77
C GLU A 106 3.74 13.79 4.59
N HIS A 107 3.35 12.52 4.51
CA HIS A 107 3.75 11.62 3.43
C HIS A 107 2.80 11.62 2.22
N GLU A 108 1.66 12.32 2.25
CA GLU A 108 0.68 12.30 1.14
C GLU A 108 1.31 12.69 -0.21
N GLU A 109 2.06 13.78 -0.25
CA GLU A 109 2.69 14.24 -1.50
C GLU A 109 3.71 13.23 -2.04
N GLN A 110 4.59 12.72 -1.17
CA GLN A 110 5.57 11.70 -1.51
C GLN A 110 4.92 10.40 -2.00
N ILE A 111 3.80 10.00 -1.40
CA ILE A 111 3.04 8.83 -1.84
C ILE A 111 2.52 9.05 -3.25
N LYS A 112 1.92 10.22 -3.51
CA LYS A 112 1.35 10.55 -4.81
C LYS A 112 2.43 10.49 -5.89
N GLU A 113 3.60 11.09 -5.64
CA GLU A 113 4.74 11.04 -6.55
C GLU A 113 5.24 9.62 -6.78
N HIS A 114 5.37 8.82 -5.72
CA HIS A 114 5.80 7.44 -5.82
C HIS A 114 4.84 6.60 -6.68
N VAL A 115 3.52 6.75 -6.46
CA VAL A 115 2.51 6.07 -7.28
C VAL A 115 2.55 6.55 -8.73
N ALA A 116 2.68 7.86 -8.97
CA ALA A 116 2.79 8.40 -10.32
C ALA A 116 4.05 7.90 -11.07
N SER A 117 5.15 7.74 -10.35
CA SER A 117 6.40 7.19 -10.89
C SER A 117 6.27 5.70 -11.24
N LEU A 118 5.61 4.91 -10.39
CA LEU A 118 5.39 3.47 -10.63
C LEU A 118 4.37 3.19 -11.74
N TYR A 119 3.38 4.06 -11.91
CA TYR A 119 2.26 3.87 -12.83
C TYR A 119 2.12 5.03 -13.83
N PRO A 120 3.12 5.26 -14.70
CA PRO A 120 3.16 6.42 -15.61
C PRO A 120 2.03 6.42 -16.66
N ALA A 121 1.40 5.26 -16.91
CA ALA A 121 0.25 5.12 -17.79
C ALA A 121 -1.04 5.72 -17.20
N TYR A 122 -1.05 6.10 -15.92
CA TYR A 122 -2.21 6.64 -15.22
C TYR A 122 -1.96 8.09 -14.81
N LEU A 123 -2.96 8.94 -14.99
CA LEU A 123 -3.02 10.30 -14.48
C LEU A 123 -3.56 10.28 -13.05
N ILE A 124 -2.69 10.57 -12.08
CA ILE A 124 -2.99 10.45 -10.65
C ILE A 124 -3.62 11.74 -10.10
N SER A 125 -4.77 11.60 -9.45
CA SER A 125 -5.50 12.69 -8.80
C SER A 125 -4.85 13.16 -7.50
N THR A 126 -5.45 14.14 -6.85
CA THR A 126 -5.19 14.42 -5.42
C THR A 126 -5.86 13.38 -4.52
N PHE A 127 -5.40 13.31 -3.27
CA PHE A 127 -6.04 12.45 -2.27
C PHE A 127 -7.44 12.95 -1.90
N GLU A 128 -8.37 12.01 -1.76
CA GLU A 128 -9.72 12.25 -1.26
C GLU A 128 -9.94 11.52 0.05
N ARG A 129 -10.33 12.26 1.10
CA ARG A 129 -10.67 11.67 2.39
C ARG A 129 -12.15 11.27 2.41
N LYS A 130 -12.44 9.98 2.56
CA LYS A 130 -13.80 9.44 2.71
C LYS A 130 -13.90 8.62 4.00
N LYS A 131 -14.62 9.16 4.99
CA LYS A 131 -14.77 8.58 6.34
C LYS A 131 -13.41 8.28 6.98
N PHE A 132 -13.08 6.99 7.10
CA PHE A 132 -11.86 6.49 7.74
C PHE A 132 -10.79 6.02 6.75
N GLY A 133 -10.96 6.37 5.46
CA GLY A 133 -10.07 6.04 4.36
C GLY A 133 -9.60 7.26 3.61
N LEU A 134 -8.38 7.17 3.10
CA LEU A 134 -7.78 8.12 2.19
C LEU A 134 -7.62 7.42 0.84
N TRP A 135 -8.12 8.06 -0.22
CA TRP A 135 -8.20 7.47 -1.55
C TRP A 135 -7.36 8.26 -2.53
N LEU A 136 -6.57 7.58 -3.35
CA LEU A 136 -5.89 8.14 -4.51
C LEU A 136 -6.42 7.44 -5.75
N ILE A 137 -6.87 8.23 -6.73
CA ILE A 137 -7.48 7.69 -7.95
C ILE A 137 -6.60 8.07 -9.14
N GLY A 138 -6.24 7.08 -9.96
CA GLY A 138 -5.57 7.27 -11.22
C GLY A 138 -6.50 6.90 -12.36
N THR A 139 -6.58 7.73 -13.41
CA THR A 139 -7.31 7.39 -14.65
C THR A 139 -6.30 7.10 -15.74
N LYS A 140 -6.50 6.05 -16.53
CA LYS A 140 -5.58 5.71 -17.63
C LYS A 140 -5.50 6.87 -18.62
N ARG A 141 -4.29 7.18 -19.09
CA ARG A 141 -4.08 8.17 -20.16
C ARG A 141 -4.64 7.58 -21.46
N ASN A 142 -5.59 8.29 -22.06
CA ASN A 142 -6.10 7.99 -23.40
C ASN A 142 -5.10 8.41 -24.48
#